data_AF-A0A1M5Z0Y4-F1
#
_entry.id   AF-A0A1M5Z0Y4-F1
#
_cell.length_a   1.000
_cell.length_b   1.000
_cell.length_c   1.000
_cell.angle_alpha   90.00
_cell.angle_beta   90.00
_cell.angle_gamma   90.00
#
_symmetry.space_group_name_H-M   'P 1'
#
loop_
_entity.id
_entity.type
_entity.pdbx_description
1 polymer ?
#
loop_
_entity_poly.entity_id
_entity_poly.type
_entity_poly.pdbx_seq_one_letter_code
_entity_poly.pdbx_strand_id
1 'polypeptide(L)'
;MPERRRDDGFSLIELMMVIAIIGILATALIPQFGEIKTSAKITGVETNIRSVVITISGMPSSEDIEEALDDIMDNMSNPITNKTGVGTSRPDSRTLTQAVYVFDTEDEASYYDTDIRYNGAVIVYEHNDFSADVFACNEHGEIIDSLTSVVER
;
A
#
# COMPACT_ATOMS: atom_id res chain seq x y z
N MET A 1 26.36 19.00 -66.86
CA MET A 1 27.02 19.85 -65.84
C MET A 1 26.39 19.51 -64.50
N PRO A 2 27.15 19.20 -63.43
CA PRO A 2 26.55 18.83 -62.15
C PRO A 2 26.16 20.11 -61.38
N GLU A 3 24.90 20.18 -60.97
CA GLU A 3 24.34 21.27 -60.20
C GLU A 3 24.78 21.11 -58.73
N ARG A 4 25.51 22.11 -58.20
CA ARG A 4 25.96 22.11 -56.80
C ARG A 4 24.74 22.29 -55.91
N ARG A 5 24.34 21.22 -55.21
CA ARG A 5 23.39 21.29 -54.10
C ARG A 5 24.02 22.15 -53.01
N ARG A 6 23.30 23.17 -52.57
CA ARG A 6 23.70 23.97 -51.41
C ARG A 6 23.36 23.13 -50.18
N ASP A 7 24.37 22.70 -49.46
CA ASP A 7 24.18 22.13 -48.13
C ASP A 7 23.91 23.30 -47.19
N ASP A 8 22.62 23.53 -46.89
CA ASP A 8 22.21 24.53 -45.90
C ASP A 8 22.64 24.04 -44.52
N GLY A 9 23.67 24.68 -43.95
CA GLY A 9 24.18 24.39 -42.62
C GLY A 9 23.27 24.97 -41.53
N PHE A 10 23.14 24.24 -40.42
CA PHE A 10 22.36 24.65 -39.25
C PHE A 10 22.93 25.94 -38.64
N SER A 11 22.08 26.93 -38.38
CA SER A 11 22.51 28.19 -37.76
C SER A 11 22.67 28.05 -36.26
N LEU A 12 23.66 28.75 -35.68
CA LEU A 12 23.82 28.82 -34.22
C LEU A 12 22.57 29.38 -33.53
N ILE A 13 21.84 30.29 -34.18
CA ILE A 13 20.61 30.85 -33.61
C ILE A 13 19.47 29.82 -33.58
N GLU A 14 19.40 28.93 -34.58
CA GLU A 14 18.43 27.84 -34.60
C GLU A 14 18.69 26.88 -33.44
N LEU A 15 19.97 26.58 -33.17
CA LEU A 15 20.33 25.75 -32.02
C LEU A 15 19.96 26.41 -30.68
N MET A 16 20.22 27.72 -30.54
CA MET A 16 19.92 28.46 -29.33
C MET A 16 18.42 28.53 -29.02
N MET A 17 17.58 28.72 -30.04
CA MET A 17 16.13 28.73 -29.86
C MET A 17 15.60 27.34 -29.45
N VAL A 18 16.15 26.27 -30.03
CA VAL A 18 15.76 24.89 -29.71
C VAL A 18 16.06 24.55 -28.26
N ILE A 19 17.26 24.84 -27.75
CA ILE A 19 17.59 24.59 -26.34
C ILE A 19 16.74 25.43 -25.38
N ALA A 20 16.38 26.65 -25.78
CA ALA A 20 15.50 27.51 -24.99
C ALA A 20 14.08 26.93 -24.89
N ILE A 21 13.51 26.45 -26.00
CA ILE A 21 12.19 25.82 -26.02
C ILE A 21 12.20 24.50 -25.23
N ILE A 22 13.21 23.65 -25.44
CA ILE A 22 13.35 22.39 -24.69
C ILE A 22 13.45 22.65 -23.19
N GLY A 23 14.18 23.70 -22.75
CA GLY A 23 14.27 24.06 -21.34
C GLY A 23 12.92 24.45 -20.71
N ILE A 24 12.08 25.19 -21.44
CA ILE A 24 10.74 25.56 -20.98
C ILE A 24 9.82 24.35 -20.94
N LEU A 25 9.82 23.51 -21.99
CA LEU A 25 8.99 22.31 -22.03
C LEU A 25 9.40 21.30 -20.96
N ALA A 26 10.71 21.12 -20.73
CA ALA A 26 11.22 20.20 -19.74
C ALA A 26 10.77 20.54 -18.30
N THR A 27 10.64 21.83 -17.97
CA THR A 27 10.19 22.26 -16.64
C THR A 27 8.69 22.06 -16.41
N ALA A 28 7.86 22.29 -17.44
CA ALA A 28 6.41 22.07 -17.35
C ALA A 28 6.01 20.58 -17.35
N LEU A 29 6.90 19.69 -17.80
CA LEU A 29 6.65 18.25 -17.94
C LEU A 29 7.00 17.42 -16.70
N ILE A 30 7.43 18.02 -15.58
CA ILE A 30 7.74 17.27 -14.35
C ILE A 30 6.46 17.18 -13.49
N PRO A 31 5.70 16.06 -13.50
CA PRO A 31 4.62 15.88 -12.55
C PRO A 31 5.18 15.74 -11.13
N GLN A 32 4.48 16.31 -10.16
CA GLN A 32 4.83 16.15 -8.74
C GLN A 32 4.45 14.73 -8.29
N PHE A 33 5.38 13.78 -8.41
CA PHE A 33 5.20 12.38 -8.00
C PHE A 33 5.15 12.17 -6.48
N GLY A 34 5.39 13.20 -5.66
CA GLY A 34 5.48 13.09 -4.20
C GLY A 34 4.12 12.82 -3.55
N GLU A 35 3.17 13.74 -3.72
CA GLU A 35 1.85 13.69 -3.06
C GLU A 35 1.00 12.52 -3.56
N ILE A 36 1.09 12.21 -4.85
CA ILE A 36 0.36 11.09 -5.49
C ILE A 36 0.72 9.76 -4.82
N LYS A 37 1.99 9.56 -4.43
CA LYS A 37 2.43 8.33 -3.76
C LYS A 37 1.82 8.18 -2.38
N THR A 38 1.70 9.26 -1.61
CA THR A 38 1.10 9.20 -0.26
C THR A 38 -0.39 8.94 -0.32
N SER A 39 -1.13 9.60 -1.22
CA SER A 39 -2.55 9.32 -1.40
C SER A 39 -2.81 7.89 -1.88
N ALA A 40 -2.03 7.39 -2.84
CA ALA A 40 -2.16 6.02 -3.33
C ALA A 40 -1.91 4.98 -2.24
N LYS A 41 -0.96 5.24 -1.33
CA LYS A 41 -0.69 4.38 -0.17
C LYS A 41 -1.90 4.28 0.76
N ILE A 42 -2.50 5.41 1.13
CA ILE A 42 -3.68 5.44 2.00
C ILE A 42 -4.85 4.70 1.34
N THR A 43 -5.12 4.96 0.06
CA THR A 43 -6.15 4.25 -0.70
C THR A 43 -5.89 2.74 -0.78
N GLY A 44 -4.61 2.34 -0.87
CA GLY A 44 -4.23 0.93 -0.83
C GLY A 44 -4.61 0.27 0.50
N VAL A 45 -4.33 0.94 1.63
CA VAL A 45 -4.65 0.41 2.96
C VAL A 45 -6.16 0.29 3.14
N GLU A 46 -6.91 1.31 2.69
CA GLU A 46 -8.37 1.30 2.69
C GLU A 46 -8.95 0.16 1.84
N THR A 47 -8.30 -0.17 0.72
CA THR A 47 -8.70 -1.31 -0.12
C THR A 47 -8.44 -2.63 0.61
N ASN A 48 -7.26 -2.77 1.22
CA ASN A 48 -6.87 -3.98 1.94
C ASN A 48 -7.85 -4.29 3.08
N ILE A 49 -8.18 -3.31 3.93
CA ILE A 49 -9.12 -3.54 5.04
C ILE A 49 -10.50 -3.94 4.54
N ARG A 50 -11.02 -3.29 3.49
CA ARG A 50 -12.32 -3.67 2.90
C ARG A 50 -12.31 -5.11 2.40
N SER A 51 -11.23 -5.53 1.75
CA SER A 51 -11.07 -6.92 1.30
C SER A 51 -11.04 -7.89 2.48
N VAL A 52 -10.28 -7.60 3.55
CA VAL A 52 -10.23 -8.42 4.76
C VAL A 52 -11.63 -8.56 5.36
N VAL A 53 -12.33 -7.44 5.56
CA VAL A 53 -13.69 -7.43 6.14
C VAL A 53 -14.68 -8.25 5.32
N ILE A 54 -14.64 -8.13 3.99
CA ILE A 54 -15.51 -8.90 3.10
C ILE A 54 -15.22 -10.40 3.21
N THR A 55 -13.94 -10.78 3.23
CA THR A 55 -13.53 -12.19 3.37
C THR A 55 -14.01 -12.77 4.69
N ILE A 56 -13.75 -12.07 5.81
CA ILE A 56 -14.19 -12.48 7.14
C ILE A 56 -15.72 -12.56 7.20
N SER A 57 -16.44 -11.54 6.75
CA SER A 57 -17.91 -11.55 6.78
C SER A 57 -18.55 -12.66 5.93
N GLY A 58 -17.86 -13.12 4.88
CA GLY A 58 -18.39 -14.06 3.91
C GLY A 58 -18.13 -15.53 4.24
N MET A 59 -17.21 -15.83 5.15
CA MET A 59 -16.77 -17.20 5.41
C MET A 59 -17.53 -17.82 6.62
N PRO A 60 -17.76 -19.15 6.67
CA PRO A 60 -18.56 -19.84 7.70
C PRO A 60 -17.89 -19.83 9.08
N SER A 61 -18.64 -19.67 10.17
CA SER A 61 -18.10 -19.52 11.54
C SER A 61 -17.22 -20.67 12.05
N SER A 62 -17.23 -21.84 11.40
CA SER A 62 -16.38 -22.97 11.76
C SER A 62 -14.97 -22.94 11.14
N GLU A 63 -14.67 -21.97 10.29
CA GLU A 63 -13.40 -21.87 9.55
C GLU A 63 -12.45 -20.88 10.23
N ASP A 64 -11.20 -21.32 10.43
CA ASP A 64 -10.14 -20.54 11.08
C ASP A 64 -9.77 -19.30 10.24
N ILE A 65 -9.82 -18.12 10.85
CA ILE A 65 -9.60 -16.85 10.14
C ILE A 65 -8.16 -16.75 9.61
N GLU A 66 -7.18 -17.20 10.39
CA GLU A 66 -5.77 -17.21 9.97
C GLU A 66 -5.59 -17.99 8.66
N GLU A 67 -6.07 -19.23 8.62
CA GLU A 67 -5.91 -20.13 7.46
C GLU A 67 -6.63 -19.57 6.22
N ALA A 68 -7.87 -19.08 6.40
CA ALA A 68 -8.64 -18.51 5.30
C ALA A 68 -8.02 -17.24 4.72
N LEU A 69 -7.49 -16.35 5.58
CA LEU A 69 -6.83 -15.14 5.11
C LEU A 69 -5.47 -15.44 4.48
N ASP A 70 -4.70 -16.40 4.99
CA ASP A 70 -3.44 -16.80 4.38
C ASP A 70 -3.67 -17.33 2.95
N ASP A 71 -4.63 -18.23 2.77
CA ASP A 71 -4.97 -18.80 1.47
C ASP A 71 -5.44 -17.75 0.45
N ILE A 72 -6.29 -16.82 0.87
CA ILE A 72 -6.91 -15.83 -0.03
C ILE A 72 -5.98 -14.62 -0.26
N MET A 73 -5.14 -14.28 0.72
CA MET A 73 -4.47 -12.98 0.81
C MET A 73 -2.95 -13.07 0.92
N ASP A 74 -2.33 -14.25 0.72
CA ASP A 74 -0.86 -14.42 0.65
C ASP A 74 -0.19 -13.43 -0.34
N ASN A 75 -0.87 -13.11 -1.44
CA ASN A 75 -0.37 -12.18 -2.45
C ASN A 75 -0.79 -10.71 -2.23
N MET A 76 -1.59 -10.43 -1.20
CA MET A 76 -1.95 -9.05 -0.88
C MET A 76 -0.71 -8.28 -0.45
N SER A 77 -0.48 -7.11 -1.03
CA SER A 77 0.69 -6.27 -0.76
C SER A 77 0.37 -5.15 0.23
N ASN A 78 1.28 -4.91 1.17
CA ASN A 78 1.30 -3.75 2.01
C ASN A 78 1.71 -2.51 1.17
N PRO A 79 0.85 -1.48 1.06
CA PRO A 79 1.12 -0.31 0.21
C PRO A 79 2.34 0.52 0.64
N ILE A 80 2.78 0.38 1.89
CA ILE A 80 3.91 1.12 2.47
C ILE A 80 5.23 0.36 2.27
N THR A 81 5.24 -0.94 2.52
CA THR A 81 6.47 -1.76 2.54
C THR A 81 6.67 -2.62 1.30
N ASN A 82 5.62 -2.84 0.50
CA ASN A 82 5.55 -3.79 -0.61
C ASN A 82 5.79 -5.25 -0.21
N LYS A 83 5.69 -5.58 1.08
CA LYS A 83 5.69 -6.98 1.52
C LYS A 83 4.29 -7.55 1.39
N THR A 84 4.22 -8.83 1.06
CA THR A 84 2.97 -9.54 0.88
C THR A 84 2.69 -10.50 2.02
N GLY A 85 1.43 -10.90 2.10
CA GLY A 85 0.99 -12.04 2.89
C GLY A 85 0.38 -11.67 4.22
N VAL A 86 0.12 -12.74 4.97
CA VAL A 86 -0.49 -12.70 6.30
C VAL A 86 0.57 -13.11 7.32
N GLY A 87 0.61 -12.41 8.44
CA GLY A 87 1.52 -12.71 9.54
C GLY A 87 0.76 -12.92 10.84
N THR A 88 1.23 -13.84 11.67
CA THR A 88 0.62 -14.09 13.00
C THR A 88 1.54 -13.75 14.15
N SER A 89 2.68 -13.13 13.81
CA SER A 89 3.63 -12.62 14.80
C SER A 89 4.01 -11.20 14.46
N ARG A 90 4.42 -10.48 15.50
CA ARG A 90 4.87 -9.12 15.38
C ARG A 90 6.06 -9.01 14.39
N PRO A 91 6.03 -8.08 13.42
CA PRO A 91 7.13 -7.95 12.45
C PRO A 91 8.44 -7.53 13.13
N ASP A 92 9.56 -8.05 12.64
CA ASP A 92 10.90 -7.70 13.13
C ASP A 92 11.21 -6.21 12.92
N SER A 93 10.75 -5.64 11.81
CA SER A 93 11.02 -4.25 11.40
C SER A 93 9.89 -3.69 10.55
N ARG A 94 9.75 -2.35 10.57
CA ARG A 94 8.83 -1.55 9.73
C ARG A 94 8.95 -1.79 8.23
N THR A 95 10.09 -2.32 7.78
CA THR A 95 10.36 -2.60 6.36
C THR A 95 9.94 -4.02 5.95
N LEU A 96 9.65 -4.87 6.93
CA LEU A 96 9.27 -6.27 6.74
C LEU A 96 7.79 -6.52 7.02
N THR A 97 7.04 -5.47 7.36
CA THR A 97 5.61 -5.52 7.67
C THR A 97 4.79 -6.02 6.49
N GLN A 98 4.10 -7.14 6.66
CA GLN A 98 3.19 -7.75 5.68
C GLN A 98 1.87 -6.96 5.57
N ALA A 99 0.97 -7.42 4.72
CA ALA A 99 -0.28 -6.71 4.43
C ALA A 99 -1.32 -6.89 5.53
N VAL A 100 -1.42 -8.11 6.07
CA VAL A 100 -2.42 -8.46 7.08
C VAL A 100 -1.72 -9.15 8.26
N TYR A 101 -2.21 -8.90 9.46
CA TYR A 101 -1.83 -9.63 10.65
C TYR A 101 -3.06 -10.17 11.36
N VAL A 102 -3.02 -11.43 11.77
CA VAL A 102 -4.11 -12.09 12.50
C VAL A 102 -3.59 -12.48 13.87
N PHE A 103 -4.35 -12.14 14.91
CA PHE A 103 -4.01 -12.45 16.28
C PHE A 103 -5.22 -13.03 17.01
N ASP A 104 -4.96 -14.05 17.81
CA ASP A 104 -5.91 -14.56 18.79
C ASP A 104 -5.89 -13.68 20.04
N THR A 105 -7.08 -13.37 20.56
CA THR A 105 -7.30 -12.59 21.78
C THR A 105 -6.97 -13.35 23.07
N GLU A 106 -6.84 -14.68 23.03
CA GLU A 106 -6.41 -15.49 24.18
C GLU A 106 -4.91 -15.37 24.48
N ASP A 107 -4.11 -14.96 23.49
CA ASP A 107 -2.70 -14.71 23.68
C ASP A 107 -2.47 -13.31 24.29
N GLU A 108 -2.13 -13.25 25.59
CA GLU A 108 -1.75 -11.99 26.26
C GLU A 108 -0.61 -11.25 25.53
N ALA A 109 0.17 -11.97 24.74
CA ALA A 109 1.24 -11.43 23.90
C ALA A 109 0.74 -10.74 22.62
N SER A 110 -0.57 -10.75 22.32
CA SER A 110 -1.22 -10.23 21.10
C SER A 110 -1.72 -8.80 21.21
N TYR A 111 -1.82 -8.25 22.42
CA TYR A 111 -2.39 -6.92 22.66
C TYR A 111 -1.40 -5.82 22.23
N TYR A 112 -1.45 -5.40 20.96
CA TYR A 112 -0.57 -4.37 20.39
C TYR A 112 -1.37 -3.26 19.73
N ASP A 113 -2.04 -2.47 20.54
CA ASP A 113 -2.77 -1.28 20.09
C ASP A 113 -1.84 -0.16 19.53
N THR A 114 -0.51 -0.25 19.69
CA THR A 114 0.38 0.88 19.35
C THR A 114 1.77 0.49 18.83
N ASP A 115 1.93 -0.67 18.19
CA ASP A 115 3.22 -0.95 17.58
C ASP A 115 3.39 -0.25 16.23
N ILE A 116 4.30 0.73 16.22
CA ILE A 116 4.74 1.44 15.03
C ILE A 116 5.20 0.51 13.89
N ARG A 117 5.56 -0.76 14.15
CA ARG A 117 5.97 -1.69 13.09
C ARG A 117 4.83 -2.16 12.20
N TYR A 118 3.56 -1.97 12.56
CA TYR A 118 2.43 -2.33 11.69
C TYR A 118 2.11 -1.27 10.62
N ASN A 119 3.09 -0.47 10.19
CA ASN A 119 2.86 0.59 9.22
C ASN A 119 2.22 0.10 7.90
N GLY A 120 1.00 0.58 7.62
CA GLY A 120 0.24 0.22 6.43
C GLY A 120 -0.36 -1.19 6.42
N ALA A 121 -0.36 -1.88 7.56
CA ALA A 121 -0.95 -3.21 7.69
C ALA A 121 -2.43 -3.13 8.13
N VAL A 122 -3.15 -4.21 7.88
CA VAL A 122 -4.47 -4.48 8.48
C VAL A 122 -4.26 -5.49 9.60
N ILE A 123 -4.81 -5.22 10.77
CA ILE A 123 -4.75 -6.11 11.94
C ILE A 123 -6.13 -6.69 12.18
N VAL A 124 -6.20 -7.99 12.41
CA VAL A 124 -7.41 -8.76 12.71
C VAL A 124 -7.23 -9.40 14.07
N TYR A 125 -8.18 -9.16 14.97
CA TYR A 125 -8.26 -9.82 16.26
C TYR A 125 -9.44 -10.77 16.25
N GLU A 126 -9.18 -12.05 16.37
CA GLU A 126 -10.20 -13.09 16.45
C GLU A 126 -10.65 -13.29 17.90
N HIS A 127 -11.96 -13.37 18.11
CA HIS A 127 -12.59 -13.59 19.41
C HIS A 127 -13.26 -14.96 19.47
N ASN A 128 -13.39 -15.48 20.69
CA ASN A 128 -14.01 -16.77 21.00
C ASN A 128 -15.50 -16.88 20.63
N ASP A 129 -16.18 -15.76 20.38
CA ASP A 129 -17.59 -15.71 20.00
C ASP A 129 -17.79 -15.67 18.48
N PHE A 130 -16.76 -16.03 17.70
CA PHE A 130 -16.73 -15.95 16.24
C PHE A 130 -16.85 -14.52 15.70
N SER A 131 -16.60 -13.52 16.54
CA SER A 131 -16.41 -12.14 16.09
C SER A 131 -14.94 -11.86 15.81
N ALA A 132 -14.69 -10.87 14.94
CA ALA A 132 -13.36 -10.38 14.68
C ALA A 132 -13.35 -8.85 14.60
N ASP A 133 -12.39 -8.23 15.30
CA ASP A 133 -12.13 -6.81 15.16
C ASP A 133 -11.04 -6.57 14.12
N VAL A 134 -11.33 -5.72 13.15
CA VAL A 134 -10.41 -5.39 12.05
C VAL A 134 -10.04 -3.92 12.10
N PHE A 135 -8.75 -3.63 12.09
CA PHE A 135 -8.17 -2.29 12.20
C PHE A 135 -7.17 -2.04 11.07
N ALA A 136 -7.19 -0.85 10.48
CA ALA A 136 -6.15 -0.43 9.53
C ALA A 136 -5.13 0.48 10.21
N CYS A 137 -3.85 0.25 9.93
CA CYS A 137 -2.76 1.09 10.41
C CYS A 137 -2.28 2.08 9.34
N ASN A 138 -2.02 3.32 9.75
CA ASN A 138 -1.43 4.34 8.89
C ASN A 138 0.07 4.06 8.63
N GLU A 139 0.74 4.95 7.89
CA GLU A 139 2.18 4.80 7.60
C GLU A 139 3.08 4.91 8.84
N HIS A 140 2.58 5.41 9.96
CA HIS A 140 3.28 5.46 11.24
C HIS A 140 3.06 4.20 12.09
N GLY A 141 2.11 3.34 11.71
CA GLY A 141 1.70 2.17 12.49
C GLY A 141 0.69 2.52 13.59
N GLU A 142 0.02 3.66 13.47
CA GLU A 142 -1.09 4.05 14.34
C GLU A 142 -2.40 3.62 13.70
N ILE A 143 -3.36 3.19 14.54
CA ILE A 143 -4.69 2.80 14.08
C ILE A 143 -5.41 4.01 13.49
N ILE A 144 -6.11 3.78 12.39
CA ILE A 144 -6.98 4.76 11.76
C ILE A 144 -8.40 4.54 12.30
N ASP A 145 -8.85 5.40 13.22
CA ASP A 145 -10.17 5.29 13.86
C ASP A 145 -11.33 5.18 12.87
N SER A 146 -11.22 5.83 11.70
CA SER A 146 -12.25 5.78 10.65
C SER A 146 -12.26 4.48 9.84
N LEU A 147 -11.25 3.64 9.99
CA LEU A 147 -11.07 2.36 9.31
C LEU A 147 -10.93 1.24 10.35
N THR A 148 -11.96 1.15 11.19
CA THR A 148 -12.16 0.08 12.17
C THR A 148 -13.51 -0.56 11.90
N SER A 149 -13.57 -1.89 11.96
CA SER A 149 -14.82 -2.63 11.78
C SER A 149 -14.84 -3.87 12.64
N VAL A 150 -15.95 -4.07 13.32
CA VAL A 150 -16.27 -5.32 14.03
C VAL A 150 -17.08 -6.18 13.07
N VAL A 151 -16.67 -7.44 12.89
CA VAL A 151 -17.35 -8.41 12.04
C VAL A 151 -17.86 -9.55 12.93
N GLU A 152 -19.17 -9.75 12.95
CA GLU A 152 -19.84 -10.88 13.61
C GLU A 152 -20.23 -11.92 12.55
N ARG A 153 -20.08 -13.21 12.85
CA ARG A 153 -20.30 -14.32 11.90
C ARG A 153 -21.18 -15.42 12.46
#